data_AF-A0AAV4ELG1-F1
#
_entry.id   AF-A0AAV4ELG1-F1
#
_cell.length_a   1.000
_cell.length_b   1.000
_cell.length_c   1.000
_cell.angle_alpha   90.00
_cell.angle_beta   90.00
_cell.angle_gamma   90.00
#
_symmetry.space_group_name_H-M   'P 1'
#
loop_
_entity.id
_entity.type
_entity.pdbx_description
1 polymer ?
#
loop_
_entity_poly.entity_id
_entity_poly.type
_entity_poly.pdbx_seq_one_letter_code
_entity_poly.pdbx_strand_id
1 'polypeptide(L)'
;MIKNGERWQSIILRGGKYGTEKRVNGKKMFVPTDQQPSEEDILKVHRMYNILKADENYKRRAKWLEPAPTPIACVEYIGHYPGEHPMAMPKQPVSLTPELTQ
;
A
#
# COMPACT_ATOMS: atom_id res chain seq x y z
N MET A 1 -8.20 -11.99 3.61
CA MET A 1 -9.56 -11.48 3.35
C MET A 1 -10.34 -12.59 2.71
N ILE A 2 -11.65 -12.66 2.94
CA ILE A 2 -12.56 -13.61 2.29
C ILE A 2 -13.70 -12.86 1.63
N LYS A 3 -14.28 -13.45 0.59
CA LYS A 3 -15.45 -12.89 -0.09
C LYS A 3 -16.72 -13.41 0.60
N ASN A 4 -17.59 -12.50 1.01
CA ASN A 4 -18.88 -12.79 1.63
C ASN A 4 -19.97 -12.08 0.82
N GLY A 5 -20.60 -12.81 -0.11
CA GLY A 5 -21.47 -12.24 -1.13
C GLY A 5 -20.71 -11.27 -2.05
N GLU A 6 -21.17 -10.02 -2.12
CA GLU A 6 -20.53 -8.96 -2.92
C GLU A 6 -19.41 -8.22 -2.18
N ARG A 7 -19.19 -8.52 -0.90
CA ARG A 7 -18.26 -7.77 -0.04
C ARG A 7 -17.04 -8.58 0.33
N TRP A 8 -15.90 -7.91 0.42
CA TRP A 8 -14.69 -8.49 0.98
C TRP A 8 -14.61 -8.21 2.48
N GLN A 9 -14.38 -9.24 3.27
CA GLN A 9 -14.27 -9.16 4.73
C GLN A 9 -12.83 -9.44 5.16
N SER A 10 -12.33 -8.60 6.08
CA SER A 10 -11.05 -8.85 6.73
C SER A 10 -11.21 -9.93 7.80
N ILE A 11 -10.31 -10.91 7.76
CA ILE A 11 -10.23 -12.01 8.72
C ILE A 11 -8.81 -12.11 9.25
N ILE A 12 -8.67 -12.66 10.45
CA ILE A 12 -7.40 -12.92 11.11
C ILE A 12 -7.29 -14.40 11.46
N LEU A 13 -6.08 -14.94 11.39
CA LEU A 13 -5.77 -16.31 11.81
C LEU A 13 -5.30 -16.28 13.28
N ARG A 14 -5.99 -16.99 14.17
CA ARG A 14 -5.61 -17.11 15.59
C ARG A 14 -5.89 -18.52 16.08
N GLY A 15 -4.86 -19.18 16.63
CA GLY A 15 -4.98 -20.55 17.13
C GLY A 15 -5.44 -21.55 16.07
N GLY A 16 -4.99 -21.39 14.82
CA GLY A 16 -5.35 -22.26 13.70
C GLY A 16 -6.75 -22.04 13.12
N LYS A 17 -7.50 -21.05 13.61
CA LYS A 17 -8.84 -20.70 13.08
C LYS A 17 -8.87 -19.28 12.54
N TYR A 18 -9.55 -19.09 11.42
CA TYR A 18 -9.89 -17.79 10.87
C TYR A 18 -11.13 -17.22 11.56
N GLY A 19 -11.11 -15.92 11.80
CA GLY A 19 -12.22 -15.21 12.41
C GLY A 19 -12.08 -13.70 12.31
N THR A 20 -12.91 -12.99 13.05
CA THR A 20 -12.92 -11.53 13.12
C THR A 20 -12.71 -11.03 14.54
N GLU A 21 -12.11 -9.85 14.69
CA GLU A 21 -12.11 -9.13 15.96
C GLU A 21 -13.36 -8.27 16.06
N LYS A 22 -14.13 -8.46 17.13
CA LYS A 22 -15.25 -7.59 17.50
C LYS A 22 -14.95 -6.94 18.84
N ARG A 23 -15.43 -5.70 19.05
CA ARG A 23 -15.45 -5.08 20.37
C ARG A 23 -16.78 -5.38 21.03
N VAL A 24 -16.74 -6.00 22.22
CA VAL A 24 -17.92 -6.27 23.06
C VAL A 24 -17.60 -5.71 24.44
N ASN A 25 -18.43 -4.79 24.93
CA ASN A 25 -18.24 -4.09 26.21
C ASN A 25 -16.83 -3.49 26.36
N GLY A 26 -16.32 -2.85 25.31
CA GLY A 26 -15.00 -2.21 25.28
C GLY A 26 -13.82 -3.18 25.12
N LYS A 27 -14.02 -4.49 25.26
CA LYS A 27 -12.98 -5.51 25.12
C LYS A 27 -12.96 -6.07 23.70
N LYS A 28 -11.76 -6.28 23.16
CA LYS A 28 -11.58 -7.01 21.89
C LYS A 28 -11.78 -8.50 22.13
N MET A 29 -12.73 -9.09 21.42
CA MET A 29 -12.96 -10.54 21.40
C MET A 29 -12.74 -11.07 19.99
N PHE A 30 -12.10 -12.24 19.92
CA PHE A 30 -11.97 -13.00 18.69
C PHE A 30 -13.19 -13.88 18.52
N VAL A 31 -13.84 -13.79 17.36
CA VAL A 31 -14.97 -14.63 16.99
C VAL A 31 -14.59 -15.42 15.74
N PRO A 32 -14.41 -16.76 15.84
CA PRO A 32 -14.12 -17.58 14.68
C PRO A 32 -15.29 -17.53 13.69
N THR A 33 -14.99 -17.65 12.40
CA THR A 33 -16.03 -17.79 11.37
C THR A 33 -16.71 -19.15 11.49
N ASP A 34 -18.04 -19.20 11.32
CA ASP A 34 -18.82 -20.43 11.41
C ASP A 34 -18.34 -21.49 10.41
N GLN A 35 -18.08 -21.08 9.17
CA GLN A 35 -17.42 -21.88 8.14
C GLN A 35 -15.98 -21.39 7.97
N GLN A 36 -15.02 -22.31 8.14
CA GLN A 36 -13.61 -21.99 7.92
C GLN A 36 -13.32 -21.98 6.42
N PRO A 37 -12.78 -20.89 5.87
CA PRO A 37 -12.44 -20.81 4.45
C PRO A 37 -11.29 -21.77 4.13
N SER A 38 -11.26 -22.28 2.89
CA SER A 38 -10.08 -22.96 2.36
C SER A 38 -8.97 -21.93 2.06
N GLU A 39 -7.72 -22.37 1.88
CA GLU A 39 -6.63 -21.44 1.54
C GLU A 39 -6.85 -20.73 0.20
N GLU A 40 -7.56 -21.36 -0.72
CA GLU A 40 -7.87 -20.81 -2.06
C GLU A 40 -8.89 -19.67 -1.99
N ASP A 41 -9.76 -19.67 -0.98
CA ASP A 41 -10.76 -18.62 -0.75
C ASP A 41 -10.15 -17.36 -0.10
N ILE A 42 -8.89 -17.44 0.32
CA ILE A 42 -8.23 -16.39 1.10
C ILE A 42 -7.39 -15.50 0.20
N LEU A 43 -7.81 -14.25 0.10
CA LEU A 43 -7.02 -13.17 -0.46
C LEU A 43 -6.16 -12.52 0.62
N LYS A 44 -4.85 -12.79 0.62
CA LYS A 44 -3.84 -12.12 1.43
C LYS A 44 -3.57 -10.72 0.86
N VAL A 45 -3.57 -9.73 1.74
CA VAL A 45 -3.27 -8.34 1.38
C VAL A 45 -1.97 -7.97 2.06
N HIS A 46 -0.95 -7.70 1.26
CA HIS A 46 0.36 -7.31 1.74
C HIS A 46 0.54 -5.81 1.64
N ARG A 47 1.32 -5.25 2.58
CA ARG A 47 1.57 -3.82 2.68
C ARG A 47 3.02 -3.61 3.10
N MET A 48 3.71 -2.73 2.39
CA MET A 48 5.04 -2.28 2.74
C MET A 48 5.05 -0.76 2.83
N TYR A 49 5.52 -0.24 3.96
CA TYR A 49 5.63 1.17 4.23
C TYR A 49 7.09 1.52 4.49
N ASN A 50 7.65 2.38 3.66
CA ASN A 50 9.02 2.84 3.76
C ASN A 50 9.04 4.36 3.90
N ILE A 51 10.01 4.85 4.65
CA ILE A 51 10.32 6.27 4.82
C ILE A 51 11.77 6.46 4.36
N LEU A 52 12.05 7.55 3.63
CA LEU A 52 13.41 7.86 3.25
C LEU A 52 14.19 8.39 4.45
N LYS A 53 15.34 7.77 4.75
CA LYS A 53 16.17 8.18 5.90
C LYS A 53 16.62 9.64 5.85
N ALA A 54 16.81 10.18 4.64
CA ALA A 54 17.23 11.56 4.43
C ALA A 54 16.08 12.58 4.57
N ASP A 55 14.82 12.16 4.42
CA ASP A 55 13.65 13.02 4.58
C ASP A 55 12.43 12.18 5.00
N GLU A 56 12.00 12.37 6.25
CA GLU A 56 10.87 11.64 6.83
C GLU A 56 9.51 12.00 6.19
N ASN A 57 9.43 13.12 5.48
CA ASN A 57 8.25 13.53 4.75
C ASN A 57 8.09 12.76 3.43
N TYR A 58 9.17 12.20 2.90
CA TYR A 58 9.12 11.35 1.71
C TYR A 58 8.87 9.89 2.07
N LYS A 59 7.73 9.36 1.63
CA LYS A 59 7.24 8.02 1.99
C LYS A 59 6.90 7.22 0.74
N ARG A 60 7.25 5.94 0.74
CA ARG A 60 6.84 4.97 -0.29
C ARG A 60 5.92 3.94 0.34
N ARG A 61 4.73 3.78 -0.22
CA ARG A 61 3.74 2.77 0.21
C ARG A 61 3.50 1.81 -0.94
N ALA A 62 3.75 0.52 -0.73
CA ALA A 62 3.43 -0.52 -1.70
C ALA A 62 2.36 -1.45 -1.12
N LYS A 63 1.39 -1.83 -1.96
CA LYS A 63 0.33 -2.80 -1.61
C LYS A 63 0.21 -3.81 -2.74
N TRP A 64 0.11 -5.09 -2.42
CA TRP A 64 -0.11 -6.17 -3.39
C TRP A 64 -0.99 -7.26 -2.79
N LEU A 65 -1.53 -8.12 -3.65
CA LEU A 65 -2.49 -9.15 -3.31
C LEU A 65 -1.95 -10.53 -3.67
N GLU A 66 -2.25 -11.54 -2.85
CA GLU A 66 -1.92 -12.94 -3.10
C GLU A 66 -3.09 -13.85 -2.66
N PRO A 67 -3.50 -14.86 -3.43
CA PRO A 67 -3.07 -15.13 -4.79
C PRO A 67 -3.63 -14.07 -5.76
N ALA A 68 -2.87 -13.76 -6.80
CA ALA A 68 -3.32 -12.93 -7.92
C ALA A 68 -2.88 -13.62 -9.23
N PRO A 69 -3.76 -13.71 -10.26
CA PRO A 69 -3.40 -14.33 -11.54
C PRO A 69 -2.20 -13.63 -12.20
N THR A 70 -2.12 -12.32 -12.03
CA THR A 70 -1.00 -11.49 -12.46
C THR A 70 -0.48 -10.73 -11.24
N PRO A 71 0.84 -10.74 -10.96
CA PRO A 71 1.43 -9.96 -9.88
C PRO A 71 1.24 -8.47 -10.16
N ILE A 72 0.28 -7.84 -9.47
CA ILE A 72 0.01 -6.41 -9.56
C ILE A 72 0.26 -5.79 -8.19
N ALA A 73 1.05 -4.72 -8.18
CA ALA A 73 1.29 -3.91 -6.99
C ALA A 73 0.92 -2.46 -7.26
N CYS A 74 0.25 -1.83 -6.30
CA CYS A 74 0.04 -0.39 -6.27
C CYS A 74 1.16 0.23 -5.44
N VAL A 75 1.91 1.17 -6.03
CA VAL A 75 3.00 1.88 -5.36
C VAL A 75 2.68 3.38 -5.36
N GLU A 76 2.59 3.95 -4.16
CA GLU A 76 2.30 5.35 -3.92
C GLU A 76 3.56 6.02 -3.33
N TYR A 77 3.96 7.16 -3.88
CA TYR A 77 5.00 8.03 -3.31
C TYR A 77 4.32 9.29 -2.76
N ILE A 78 4.65 9.64 -1.52
CA ILE A 78 4.05 10.78 -0.81
C ILE A 78 5.18 11.72 -0.41
N GLY A 79 5.01 13.02 -0.67
CA GLY A 79 6.02 14.04 -0.40
C GLY A 79 6.88 14.37 -1.63
N HIS A 80 7.83 15.29 -1.44
CA HIS A 80 8.80 15.65 -2.46
C HIS A 80 10.08 14.84 -2.26
N TYR A 81 10.63 14.28 -3.33
CA TYR A 81 11.93 13.63 -3.24
C TYR A 81 13.01 14.71 -3.05
N PRO A 82 13.85 14.64 -2.01
CA PRO A 82 14.80 15.71 -1.68
C PRO A 82 16.04 15.74 -2.59
N GLY A 83 16.28 14.70 -3.40
CA GLY A 83 17.40 14.63 -4.34
C GLY A 83 17.05 15.11 -5.73
N GLU A 84 18.08 15.31 -6.56
CA GLU A 84 17.87 15.42 -8.01
C GLU A 84 17.27 14.10 -8.52
N HIS A 85 16.16 14.21 -9.26
CA HIS A 85 15.52 13.05 -9.85
C HIS A 85 16.56 12.39 -10.80
N PRO A 86 16.91 11.11 -10.64
CA PRO A 86 17.93 10.46 -11.49
C PRO A 86 17.52 10.38 -12.98
N MET A 87 16.30 10.80 -13.32
CA MET A 87 15.77 10.89 -14.69
C MET A 87 15.22 12.29 -15.03
N ALA A 88 15.58 13.33 -14.27
CA ALA A 88 15.31 14.69 -14.72
C ALA A 88 16.11 14.91 -16.01
N MET A 89 15.41 15.08 -17.13
CA MET A 89 16.07 15.52 -18.36
C MET A 89 16.86 16.80 -18.03
N PRO A 90 18.13 16.91 -18.48
CA PRO A 90 18.92 18.09 -18.21
C PRO A 90 18.12 19.31 -18.66
N LYS A 91 17.91 20.26 -17.74
CA LYS A 91 17.26 21.53 -18.06
C LYS A 91 18.05 22.13 -19.23
N GLN A 92 17.42 22.24 -20.40
CA GLN A 92 18.07 22.91 -21.52
C GLN A 92 18.45 24.33 -21.07
N PRO A 93 19.68 24.80 -21.36
CA PRO A 93 20.08 26.13 -20.98
C PRO A 93 19.15 27.12 -21.68
N VAL A 94 18.50 27.96 -20.87
CA VAL A 94 17.69 29.08 -21.36
C VAL A 94 18.65 29.98 -22.14
N SER A 95 18.46 30.07 -23.46
CA SER A 95 19.25 30.96 -24.30
C SER A 95 18.98 32.39 -23.85
N LEU A 96 19.98 33.02 -23.25
CA LEU A 96 19.97 34.46 -22.98
C LEU A 96 20.04 35.18 -24.34
N THR A 97 18.91 35.66 -24.85
CA THR A 97 18.91 36.72 -25.86
C THR A 97 19.38 38.01 -25.20
N PRO A 98 20.42 38.69 -25.70
CA PRO A 98 20.71 40.04 -25.25
C PRO A 98 19.66 40.99 -25.84
N GLU A 99 18.94 41.70 -24.97
CA GLU A 99 18.19 42.89 -25.37
C GLU A 99 19.21 43.94 -25.86
N LEU A 100 19.25 44.20 -27.18
CA LEU A 100 19.89 45.40 -27.69
C LEU A 100 18.98 46.58 -27.33
N THR A 101 19.41 47.38 -26.35
CA THR A 101 18.87 48.71 -26.12
C THR A 101 19.64 49.72 -26.97
N GLN A 102 18.87 50.53 -27.71
CA GLN A 102 19.21 51.72 -28.51
C GLN A 102 19.78 51.50 -29.92
#